data_AF-A0A968UGH1-F1
#
_entry.id   AF-A0A968UGH1-F1
#
_cell.length_a   1.000
_cell.length_b   1.000
_cell.length_c   1.000
_cell.angle_alpha   90.00
_cell.angle_beta   90.00
_cell.angle_gamma   90.00
#
_symmetry.space_group_name_H-M   'P 1'
#
loop_
_entity.id
_entity.type
_entity.pdbx_description
1 polymer ?
#
loop_
_entity_poly.entity_id
_entity_poly.type
_entity_poly.pdbx_seq_one_letter_code
_entity_poly.pdbx_strand_id
1 'polypeptide(L)'
;RLMFSGKLDKAEHLSRQYLADLILDTRIYTGHTTTSDALWAGVPVVTLEGGHFASRVSSSILQAIGLPELITHTLDEFESLAIKLAQNPELLNQIRQKIAKNRLTEPLFDTPRFVRNLEQGYREMWELFVAGQSPRQIEVIEKAHISPVGTAHNSPEIYFREFNIETALKQAFELHQAGKFAEAKIIYDKILDKYPSHADTLHLRGVLAHQTDDNEKAIALIREAIRLAPNNASYYSNLGAALQVSDRYDEAIEVYRKAVELSPTHIEAWLNMGGVLKILKKYEDAISCLQKVLDIQPNHPEAYSSLGLSYRALGNKEMAMSCFPKSS
;
A
#
# COMPACT_ATOMS: atom_id res chain seq x y z
N ARG A 1 5.07 33.22 4.08
CA ARG A 1 5.47 33.03 2.67
C ARG A 1 4.41 32.15 2.02
N LEU A 2 3.67 32.66 1.03
CA LEU A 2 2.71 31.85 0.27
C LEU A 2 3.47 31.11 -0.84
N MET A 3 3.38 29.79 -0.87
CA MET A 3 3.98 28.95 -1.91
C MET A 3 2.87 28.24 -2.67
N PHE A 4 2.70 28.56 -3.95
CA PHE A 4 1.76 27.88 -4.83
C PHE A 4 2.46 26.68 -5.46
N SER A 5 1.91 25.49 -5.26
CA SER A 5 2.42 24.25 -5.86
C SER A 5 1.51 23.78 -7.01
N GLY A 6 2.09 23.12 -8.01
CA GLY A 6 1.32 22.46 -9.08
C GLY A 6 0.39 21.34 -8.56
N LYS A 7 -0.48 20.86 -9.45
CA LYS A 7 -1.35 19.69 -9.19
C LYS A 7 -0.47 18.45 -9.02
N LEU A 8 -0.64 17.77 -7.89
CA LEU A 8 0.12 16.56 -7.54
C LEU A 8 -0.66 15.30 -7.83
N ASP A 9 0.04 14.17 -7.85
CA ASP A 9 -0.62 12.87 -7.72
C ASP A 9 -1.28 12.74 -6.34
N LYS A 10 -2.22 11.79 -6.20
CA LYS A 10 -3.01 11.61 -4.97
C LYS A 10 -2.14 11.18 -3.77
N ALA A 11 -1.11 10.37 -3.99
CA ALA A 11 -0.23 9.91 -2.93
C ALA A 11 0.62 11.07 -2.39
N GLU A 12 1.23 11.87 -3.26
CA GLU A 12 1.97 13.08 -2.88
C GLU A 12 1.07 14.14 -2.24
N HIS A 13 -0.18 14.27 -2.70
CA HIS A 13 -1.18 15.14 -2.07
C HIS A 13 -1.47 14.72 -0.63
N LEU A 14 -1.68 13.43 -0.39
CA LEU A 14 -1.91 12.87 0.95
C LEU A 14 -0.66 12.99 1.85
N SER A 15 0.54 12.77 1.30
CA SER A 15 1.80 12.92 2.05
C SER A 15 2.02 14.33 2.59
N ARG A 16 1.52 15.37 1.90
CA ARG A 16 1.58 16.74 2.41
C ARG A 16 0.69 16.99 3.59
N GLN A 17 -0.45 16.31 3.66
CA GLN A 17 -1.32 16.44 4.82
C GLN A 17 -0.65 15.88 6.07
N TYR A 18 0.18 14.84 5.94
CA TYR A 18 0.98 14.29 7.04
C TYR A 18 1.95 15.29 7.67
N LEU A 19 2.31 16.37 6.96
CA LEU A 19 3.15 17.44 7.50
C LEU A 19 2.42 18.31 8.54
N ALA A 20 1.09 18.24 8.58
CA ALA A 20 0.29 18.97 9.55
C ALA A 20 0.02 18.12 10.81
N ASP A 21 0.19 18.75 11.97
CA ASP A 21 -0.15 18.15 13.25
C ASP A 21 -1.67 18.11 13.49
N LEU A 22 -2.37 19.15 13.02
CA LEU A 22 -3.80 19.38 13.19
C LEU A 22 -4.32 20.22 12.01
N ILE A 23 -5.51 19.90 11.49
CA ILE A 23 -6.21 20.71 10.49
C ILE A 23 -7.37 21.44 11.18
N LEU A 24 -7.45 22.74 10.93
CA LEU A 24 -8.57 23.58 11.35
C LEU A 24 -9.45 23.86 10.15
N ASP A 25 -10.72 23.47 10.25
CA ASP A 25 -11.66 23.66 9.17
C ASP A 25 -12.18 25.11 9.07
N THR A 26 -12.79 25.46 7.94
CA THR A 26 -13.44 26.75 7.76
C THR A 26 -14.91 26.72 8.17
N ARG A 27 -15.41 27.83 8.70
CA ARG A 27 -16.75 27.93 9.31
C ARG A 27 -17.93 27.71 8.35
N ILE A 28 -17.82 28.17 7.11
CA ILE A 28 -18.97 28.21 6.17
C ILE A 28 -18.86 27.10 5.13
N TYR A 29 -17.64 26.87 4.63
CA TYR A 29 -17.35 25.90 3.59
C TYR A 29 -16.35 24.89 4.15
N THR A 30 -16.89 23.97 4.94
CA THR A 30 -16.08 22.95 5.62
C THR A 30 -15.33 22.08 4.60
N GLY A 31 -14.30 21.37 5.04
CA GLY A 31 -13.56 20.44 4.23
C GLY A 31 -14.46 19.28 3.81
N HIS A 32 -14.73 19.14 2.51
CA HIS A 32 -15.47 17.99 2.01
C HIS A 32 -14.48 16.83 1.80
N THR A 33 -13.91 16.76 0.58
CA THR A 33 -12.88 15.79 0.23
C THR A 33 -11.62 15.98 1.07
N THR A 34 -11.24 17.23 1.37
CA THR A 34 -10.06 17.54 2.17
C THR A 34 -10.12 16.93 3.58
N THR A 35 -11.30 16.95 4.22
CA THR A 35 -11.48 16.33 5.55
C THR A 35 -11.36 14.82 5.47
N SER A 36 -11.95 14.20 4.44
CA SER A 36 -11.81 12.76 4.22
C SER A 36 -10.35 12.36 3.94
N ASP A 37 -9.64 13.11 3.09
CA ASP A 37 -8.23 12.88 2.78
C ASP A 37 -7.33 13.06 4.01
N ALA A 38 -7.63 14.04 4.88
CA ALA A 38 -6.92 14.29 6.12
C ALA A 38 -7.04 13.12 7.09
N LEU A 39 -8.26 12.67 7.31
CA LEU A 39 -8.54 11.52 8.17
C LEU A 39 -7.94 10.24 7.58
N TRP A 40 -7.98 10.08 6.26
CA TRP A 40 -7.30 8.98 5.56
C TRP A 40 -5.78 9.02 5.77
N ALA A 41 -5.17 10.20 5.74
CA ALA A 41 -3.76 10.43 6.05
C ALA A 41 -3.43 10.31 7.56
N GLY A 42 -4.43 10.16 8.43
CA GLY A 42 -4.25 10.06 9.88
C GLY A 42 -4.06 11.39 10.59
N VAL A 43 -4.52 12.50 9.98
CA VAL A 43 -4.41 13.86 10.49
C VAL A 43 -5.75 14.28 11.11
N PRO A 44 -5.79 14.70 12.38
CA PRO A 44 -7.02 15.17 13.01
C PRO A 44 -7.54 16.46 12.36
N VAL A 45 -8.87 16.59 12.27
CA VAL A 45 -9.57 17.77 11.75
C VAL A 45 -10.55 18.27 12.80
N VAL A 46 -10.47 19.55 13.17
CA VAL A 46 -11.46 20.22 14.03
C VAL A 46 -12.40 21.03 13.15
N THR A 47 -13.71 20.85 13.32
CA THR A 47 -14.74 21.56 12.55
C THR A 47 -15.73 22.28 13.46
N LEU A 48 -16.25 23.41 12.98
CA LEU A 48 -17.40 24.09 13.56
C LEU A 48 -18.65 23.74 12.75
N GLU A 49 -19.59 23.04 13.36
CA GLU A 49 -20.85 22.66 12.71
C GLU A 49 -21.76 23.88 12.55
N GLY A 50 -22.25 24.11 11.33
CA GLY A 50 -23.16 25.22 11.03
C GLY A 50 -24.57 24.79 10.61
N GLY A 51 -25.46 25.79 10.46
CA GLY A 51 -26.88 25.58 10.14
C GLY A 51 -27.19 25.20 8.67
N HIS A 52 -26.22 25.24 7.77
CA HIS A 52 -26.39 24.99 6.34
C HIS A 52 -25.70 23.68 5.93
N PHE A 53 -26.07 23.12 4.77
CA PHE A 53 -25.51 21.86 4.27
C PHE A 53 -23.98 21.87 4.20
N ALA A 54 -23.39 22.88 3.53
CA ALA A 54 -21.93 22.98 3.35
C ALA A 54 -21.14 23.12 4.66
N SER A 55 -21.79 23.58 5.74
CA SER A 55 -21.18 23.71 7.06
C SER A 55 -21.38 22.46 7.95
N ARG A 56 -22.06 21.42 7.45
CA ARG A 56 -22.26 20.14 8.16
C ARG A 56 -21.51 18.97 7.54
N VAL A 57 -20.79 19.19 6.44
CA VAL A 57 -20.15 18.09 5.72
C VAL A 57 -19.03 17.49 6.57
N SER A 58 -18.10 18.29 7.08
CA SER A 58 -17.05 17.78 7.98
C SER A 58 -17.61 17.17 9.26
N SER A 59 -18.68 17.70 9.85
CA SER A 59 -19.27 17.11 11.06
C SER A 59 -19.85 15.72 10.77
N SER A 60 -20.51 15.54 9.62
CA SER A 60 -20.98 14.23 9.18
C SER A 60 -19.85 13.23 8.93
N ILE A 61 -18.73 13.69 8.36
CA ILE A 61 -17.53 12.88 8.13
C ILE A 61 -16.90 12.44 9.46
N LEU A 62 -16.76 13.37 10.41
CA LEU A 62 -16.22 13.09 11.74
C LEU A 62 -17.11 12.14 12.54
N GLN A 63 -18.44 12.27 12.44
CA GLN A 63 -19.37 11.29 13.00
C GLN A 63 -19.17 9.90 12.38
N ALA A 64 -19.07 9.83 11.06
CA ALA A 64 -18.93 8.57 10.33
C ALA A 64 -17.60 7.83 10.58
N ILE A 65 -16.58 8.49 11.12
CA ILE A 65 -15.32 7.87 11.56
C ILE A 65 -15.22 7.76 13.10
N GLY A 66 -16.30 8.03 13.83
CA GLY A 66 -16.36 7.89 15.28
C GLY A 66 -15.53 8.91 16.05
N LEU A 67 -15.41 10.15 15.54
CA LEU A 67 -14.70 11.27 16.17
C LEU A 67 -15.63 12.47 16.47
N PRO A 68 -16.78 12.28 17.15
CA PRO A 68 -17.67 13.39 17.48
C PRO A 68 -17.00 14.43 18.39
N GLU A 69 -15.96 14.06 19.14
CA GLU A 69 -15.22 14.98 20.00
C GLU A 69 -14.43 16.08 19.26
N LEU A 70 -14.31 15.99 17.93
CA LEU A 70 -13.66 17.00 17.09
C LEU A 70 -14.66 17.98 16.43
N ILE A 71 -15.94 17.86 16.78
CA ILE A 71 -17.02 18.71 16.28
C ILE A 71 -17.34 19.75 17.36
N THR A 72 -17.35 21.02 16.98
CA THR A 72 -17.75 22.13 17.87
C THR A 72 -18.98 22.85 17.34
N HIS A 73 -19.66 23.62 18.19
CA HIS A 73 -20.90 24.31 17.85
C HIS A 73 -20.83 25.83 18.06
N THR A 74 -19.75 26.31 18.69
CA THR A 74 -19.46 27.74 18.81
C THR A 74 -18.00 28.05 18.44
N LEU A 75 -17.72 29.33 18.13
CA LEU A 75 -16.34 29.76 17.85
C LEU A 75 -15.44 29.63 19.08
N ASP A 76 -15.97 29.90 20.27
CA ASP A 76 -15.22 29.77 21.53
C ASP A 76 -14.82 28.32 21.79
N GLU A 77 -15.72 27.36 21.54
CA GLU A 77 -15.41 25.93 21.61
C GLU A 77 -14.36 25.51 20.57
N PHE A 78 -14.50 26.01 19.33
CA PHE A 78 -13.56 25.75 18.25
C PHE A 78 -12.14 26.20 18.62
N GLU A 79 -12.00 27.44 19.09
CA GLU A 79 -10.72 28.01 19.51
C GLU A 79 -10.14 27.25 20.72
N SER A 80 -10.98 27.00 21.72
CA SER A 80 -10.57 26.28 22.94
C SER A 80 -10.07 24.87 22.62
N LEU A 81 -10.77 24.14 21.75
CA LEU A 81 -10.37 22.80 21.33
C LEU A 81 -9.08 22.82 20.50
N ALA A 82 -8.94 23.76 19.56
CA ALA A 82 -7.73 23.93 18.77
C ALA A 82 -6.51 24.19 19.66
N ILE A 83 -6.62 25.11 20.63
CA ILE A 83 -5.55 25.42 21.59
C ILE A 83 -5.24 24.20 22.45
N LYS A 84 -6.27 23.52 22.98
CA LYS A 84 -6.10 22.32 23.81
C LYS A 84 -5.32 21.22 23.08
N LEU A 85 -5.61 20.98 21.81
CA LEU A 85 -4.91 19.98 21.00
C LEU A 85 -3.48 20.42 20.66
N ALA A 86 -3.27 21.70 20.35
CA ALA A 86 -1.94 22.24 20.06
C ALA A 86 -1.00 22.20 21.28
N GLN A 87 -1.54 22.36 22.49
CA GLN A 87 -0.77 22.35 23.74
C GLN A 87 -0.59 20.94 24.33
N ASN A 88 -1.27 19.92 23.81
CA ASN A 88 -1.27 18.57 24.38
C ASN A 88 -0.93 17.50 23.32
N PRO A 89 0.37 17.26 23.06
CA PRO A 89 0.82 16.27 22.08
C PRO A 89 0.32 14.84 22.38
N GLU A 90 0.15 14.49 23.65
CA GLU A 90 -0.34 13.18 24.07
C GLU A 90 -1.80 12.97 23.63
N LEU A 91 -2.66 13.97 23.85
CA LEU A 91 -4.05 13.94 23.40
C LEU A 91 -4.13 13.87 21.87
N LEU A 92 -3.28 14.61 21.16
CA LEU A 92 -3.21 14.58 19.71
C LEU A 92 -2.81 13.18 19.20
N ASN A 93 -1.84 12.55 19.85
CA ASN A 93 -1.42 11.18 19.53
C ASN A 93 -2.53 10.15 19.78
N GLN A 94 -3.28 10.30 20.88
CA GLN A 94 -4.43 9.44 21.17
C GLN A 94 -5.49 9.53 20.07
N ILE A 95 -5.79 10.75 19.59
CA ILE A 95 -6.73 10.95 18.47
C ILE A 95 -6.18 10.31 17.19
N ARG A 96 -4.88 10.45 16.90
CA ARG A 96 -4.23 9.80 15.73
C ARG A 96 -4.33 8.28 15.80
N GLN A 97 -4.10 7.69 16.96
CA GLN A 97 -4.28 6.25 17.18
C GLN A 97 -5.75 5.83 16.98
N LYS A 98 -6.69 6.64 17.47
CA LYS A 98 -8.13 6.42 17.25
C LYS A 98 -8.48 6.48 15.76
N ILE A 99 -7.97 7.47 15.01
CA ILE A 99 -8.11 7.54 13.55
C ILE A 99 -7.52 6.30 12.87
N ALA A 100 -6.33 5.85 13.27
CA ALA A 100 -5.71 4.65 12.71
C ALA A 100 -6.56 3.39 12.89
N LYS A 101 -7.16 3.22 14.07
CA LYS A 101 -8.09 2.13 14.35
C LYS A 101 -9.39 2.28 13.54
N ASN A 102 -10.02 3.45 13.66
CA ASN A 102 -11.35 3.71 13.12
C ASN A 102 -11.39 3.72 11.59
N ARG A 103 -10.26 4.05 10.94
CA ARG A 103 -10.10 3.94 9.48
C ARG A 103 -10.50 2.57 8.93
N LEU A 104 -10.34 1.52 9.74
CA LEU A 104 -10.58 0.13 9.34
C LEU A 104 -11.89 -0.44 9.92
N THR A 105 -12.58 0.28 10.80
CA THR A 105 -13.72 -0.26 11.56
C THR A 105 -14.98 0.59 11.48
N GLU A 106 -14.87 1.87 11.16
CA GLU A 106 -15.98 2.81 11.12
C GLU A 106 -16.50 3.03 9.68
N PRO A 107 -17.79 3.40 9.51
CA PRO A 107 -18.46 3.45 8.21
C PRO A 107 -17.79 4.32 7.14
N LEU A 108 -17.10 5.41 7.52
CA LEU A 108 -16.61 6.42 6.57
C LEU A 108 -15.76 5.83 5.43
N PHE A 109 -14.95 4.80 5.72
CA PHE A 109 -14.06 4.18 4.74
C PHE A 109 -14.42 2.72 4.41
N ASP A 110 -15.53 2.22 4.95
CA ASP A 110 -16.06 0.90 4.63
C ASP A 110 -16.94 0.99 3.38
N THR A 111 -16.28 1.02 2.21
CA THR A 111 -16.96 1.05 0.91
C THR A 111 -17.94 -0.10 0.75
N PRO A 112 -17.61 -1.36 1.11
CA PRO A 112 -18.58 -2.46 1.08
C PRO A 112 -19.83 -2.20 1.92
N ARG A 113 -19.70 -1.73 3.17
CA ARG A 113 -20.83 -1.37 4.03
C ARG A 113 -21.67 -0.26 3.43
N PHE A 114 -21.03 0.78 2.89
CA PHE A 114 -21.74 1.85 2.18
C PHE A 114 -22.57 1.30 1.01
N VAL A 115 -21.98 0.43 0.17
CA VAL A 115 -22.68 -0.17 -0.97
C VAL A 115 -23.88 -0.99 -0.50
N ARG A 116 -23.73 -1.86 0.50
CA ARG A 116 -24.85 -2.65 1.05
C ARG A 116 -25.99 -1.75 1.57
N ASN A 117 -25.64 -0.69 2.29
CA ASN A 117 -26.63 0.24 2.82
C ASN A 117 -27.32 1.02 1.70
N LEU A 118 -26.58 1.44 0.68
CA LEU A 118 -27.12 2.13 -0.48
C LEU A 118 -28.06 1.23 -1.28
N GLU A 119 -27.68 -0.03 -1.50
CA GLU A 119 -28.53 -1.03 -2.16
C GLU A 119 -29.82 -1.28 -1.38
N GLN A 120 -29.75 -1.37 -0.05
CA GLN A 120 -30.93 -1.48 0.80
C GLN A 120 -31.84 -0.25 0.63
N GLY A 121 -31.26 0.95 0.60
CA GLY A 121 -31.99 2.18 0.33
C GLY A 121 -32.71 2.13 -1.03
N TYR A 122 -32.03 1.71 -2.10
CA TYR A 122 -32.64 1.58 -3.42
C TYR A 122 -33.73 0.50 -3.49
N ARG A 123 -33.58 -0.61 -2.77
CA ARG A 123 -34.63 -1.63 -2.66
C ARG A 123 -35.88 -1.07 -1.99
N GLU A 124 -35.73 -0.34 -0.89
CA GLU A 124 -36.88 0.28 -0.24
C GLU A 124 -37.53 1.35 -1.14
N MET A 125 -36.74 2.15 -1.86
CA MET A 125 -37.29 3.08 -2.87
C MET A 125 -38.12 2.36 -3.93
N TRP A 126 -37.61 1.23 -4.44
CA TRP A 126 -38.28 0.43 -5.45
C TRP A 126 -39.57 -0.20 -4.91
N GLU A 127 -39.56 -0.74 -3.69
CA GLU A 127 -40.72 -1.33 -3.04
C GLU A 127 -41.83 -0.29 -2.82
N LEU A 128 -41.48 0.91 -2.35
CA LEU A 128 -42.42 2.03 -2.21
C LEU A 128 -43.05 2.41 -3.56
N PHE A 129 -42.23 2.48 -4.61
CA PHE A 129 -42.70 2.78 -5.96
C PHE A 129 -43.67 1.72 -6.49
N VAL A 130 -43.32 0.43 -6.39
CA VAL A 130 -44.17 -0.68 -6.81
C VAL A 130 -45.48 -0.73 -6.01
N ALA A 131 -45.43 -0.36 -4.73
CA ALA A 131 -46.61 -0.26 -3.86
C ALA A 131 -47.47 0.99 -4.11
N GLY A 132 -47.08 1.87 -5.05
CA GLY A 132 -47.81 3.10 -5.37
C GLY A 132 -47.78 4.14 -4.24
N GLN A 133 -46.79 4.08 -3.34
CA GLN A 133 -46.63 5.00 -2.23
C GLN A 133 -45.87 6.26 -2.64
N SER A 134 -46.15 7.38 -1.98
CA SER A 134 -45.42 8.63 -2.20
C SER A 134 -43.99 8.57 -1.65
N PRO A 135 -43.02 9.27 -2.26
CA PRO A 135 -41.65 9.36 -1.75
C PRO A 135 -41.60 9.86 -0.30
N ARG A 136 -40.72 9.25 0.51
CA ARG A 136 -40.49 9.61 1.91
C ARG A 136 -39.00 9.50 2.26
N GLN A 137 -38.61 10.05 3.41
CA GLN A 137 -37.26 9.83 3.94
C GLN A 137 -37.07 8.33 4.24
N ILE A 138 -35.96 7.78 3.76
CA ILE A 138 -35.57 6.39 3.98
C ILE A 138 -34.36 6.40 4.91
N GLU A 139 -34.48 5.69 6.02
CA GLU A 139 -33.41 5.50 6.99
C GLU A 139 -32.96 4.04 6.96
N VAL A 140 -31.72 3.82 6.55
CA VAL A 140 -31.15 2.48 6.48
C VAL A 140 -30.61 2.10 7.85
N ILE A 141 -31.41 1.37 8.62
CA ILE A 141 -31.04 0.88 9.94
C ILE A 141 -30.28 -0.43 9.81
N GLU A 142 -29.02 -0.43 10.24
CA GLU A 142 -28.23 -1.65 10.35
C GLU A 142 -28.65 -2.48 11.56
N LYS A 143 -29.01 -3.74 11.33
CA LYS A 143 -29.26 -4.69 12.42
C LYS A 143 -27.91 -5.10 13.01
N ALA A 144 -27.75 -4.99 14.33
CA ALA A 144 -26.51 -5.31 15.03
C ALA A 144 -25.99 -6.71 14.64
N HIS A 145 -24.68 -6.80 14.37
CA HIS A 145 -23.95 -8.03 14.04
C HIS A 145 -24.35 -9.21 14.93
N ILE A 146 -25.00 -10.22 14.36
CA ILE A 146 -25.04 -11.56 14.95
C ILE A 146 -23.83 -12.31 14.39
N SER A 147 -22.87 -12.65 15.26
CA SER A 147 -21.77 -13.57 14.93
C SER A 147 -22.34 -14.92 14.47
N PRO A 148 -21.76 -15.57 13.44
CA PRO A 148 -22.32 -16.82 12.95
C PRO A 148 -21.95 -17.97 13.90
N VAL A 149 -22.91 -18.41 14.69
CA VAL A 149 -22.90 -19.72 15.35
C VAL A 149 -24.11 -20.52 14.88
N GLY A 150 -23.85 -21.71 14.34
CA GLY A 150 -24.73 -22.86 14.46
C GLY A 150 -25.99 -22.91 13.58
N THR A 151 -25.87 -23.68 12.48
CA THR A 151 -26.86 -24.66 11.98
C THR A 151 -28.37 -24.29 11.96
N ALA A 152 -28.96 -24.19 10.77
CA ALA A 152 -29.86 -25.21 10.20
C ALA A 152 -30.83 -24.61 9.15
N HIS A 153 -30.64 -25.07 7.91
CA HIS A 153 -31.62 -25.36 6.85
C HIS A 153 -32.62 -24.30 6.34
N ASN A 154 -32.60 -24.23 5.00
CA ASN A 154 -33.64 -23.82 4.05
C ASN A 154 -33.81 -22.33 3.75
N SER A 155 -32.95 -21.82 2.86
CA SER A 155 -33.28 -20.90 1.76
C SER A 155 -32.10 -20.81 0.78
N PRO A 156 -32.31 -20.60 -0.53
CA PRO A 156 -31.24 -20.64 -1.54
C PRO A 156 -30.44 -19.32 -1.54
N GLU A 157 -29.60 -19.13 -0.53
CA GLU A 157 -28.62 -18.05 -0.52
C GLU A 157 -27.43 -18.44 -1.38
N ILE A 158 -27.44 -17.98 -2.64
CA ILE A 158 -26.23 -17.79 -3.42
C ILE A 158 -25.46 -16.65 -2.74
N TYR A 159 -24.64 -17.00 -1.75
CA TYR A 159 -23.69 -16.08 -1.12
C TYR A 159 -22.68 -15.64 -2.18
N PHE A 160 -22.84 -14.43 -2.71
CA PHE A 160 -21.69 -13.69 -3.22
C PHE A 160 -20.82 -13.35 -2.01
N ARG A 161 -19.86 -14.22 -1.67
CA ARG A 161 -18.68 -13.81 -0.91
C ARG A 161 -18.01 -12.72 -1.73
N GLU A 162 -18.17 -11.45 -1.33
CA GLU A 162 -17.42 -10.35 -1.94
C GLU A 162 -15.93 -10.70 -1.89
N PHE A 163 -15.33 -10.84 -3.07
CA PHE A 163 -13.92 -11.12 -3.17
C PHE A 163 -13.13 -9.88 -2.75
N ASN A 164 -12.61 -9.89 -1.52
CA ASN A 164 -11.71 -8.87 -1.00
C ASN A 164 -10.28 -9.16 -1.49
N ILE A 165 -9.74 -8.28 -2.33
CA ILE A 165 -8.41 -8.44 -2.93
C ILE A 165 -7.32 -8.47 -1.86
N GLU A 166 -7.35 -7.57 -0.87
CA GLU A 166 -6.31 -7.48 0.16
C GLU A 166 -6.22 -8.75 1.00
N THR A 167 -7.38 -9.30 1.39
CA THR A 167 -7.45 -10.56 2.15
C THR A 167 -6.97 -11.73 1.30
N ALA A 168 -7.41 -11.80 0.03
CA ALA A 168 -6.98 -12.84 -0.89
C ALA A 168 -5.47 -12.74 -1.17
N LEU A 169 -4.94 -11.54 -1.34
CA LEU A 169 -3.53 -11.29 -1.61
C LEU A 169 -2.67 -11.67 -0.41
N LYS A 170 -3.09 -11.28 0.80
CA LYS A 170 -2.42 -11.68 2.04
C LYS A 170 -2.39 -13.20 2.20
N GLN A 171 -3.52 -13.87 2.00
CA GLN A 171 -3.60 -15.33 2.05
C GLN A 171 -2.68 -15.99 1.00
N ALA A 172 -2.72 -15.50 -0.24
CA ALA A 172 -1.87 -16.01 -1.31
C ALA A 172 -0.39 -15.83 -0.98
N PHE A 173 -0.01 -14.68 -0.42
CA PHE A 173 1.35 -14.39 0.01
C PHE A 173 1.82 -15.30 1.17
N GLU A 174 0.96 -15.56 2.16
CA GLU A 174 1.28 -16.51 3.24
C GLU A 174 1.50 -17.93 2.72
N LEU A 175 0.66 -18.39 1.77
CA LEU A 175 0.84 -19.67 1.10
C LEU A 175 2.13 -19.72 0.27
N HIS A 176 2.44 -18.62 -0.42
CA HIS A 176 3.66 -18.47 -1.21
C HIS A 176 4.90 -18.60 -0.31
N GLN A 177 4.96 -17.86 0.80
CA GLN A 177 6.06 -17.94 1.77
C GLN A 177 6.17 -19.32 2.43
N ALA A 178 5.05 -20.04 2.58
CA ALA A 178 5.03 -21.42 3.06
C ALA A 178 5.45 -22.47 2.01
N GLY A 179 5.83 -22.05 0.79
CA GLY A 179 6.20 -22.94 -0.31
C GLY A 179 5.03 -23.66 -0.98
N LYS A 180 3.78 -23.30 -0.64
CA LYS A 180 2.56 -23.88 -1.19
C LYS A 180 2.20 -23.21 -2.53
N PHE A 181 3.09 -23.31 -3.51
CA PHE A 181 3.00 -22.55 -4.76
C PHE A 181 1.74 -22.84 -5.57
N ALA A 182 1.26 -24.09 -5.60
CA ALA A 182 0.04 -24.44 -6.33
C ALA A 182 -1.21 -23.73 -5.75
N GLU A 183 -1.32 -23.70 -4.42
CA GLU A 183 -2.44 -23.04 -3.73
C GLU A 183 -2.36 -21.51 -3.89
N ALA A 184 -1.17 -20.93 -3.70
CA ALA A 184 -0.95 -19.49 -3.89
C ALA A 184 -1.28 -19.04 -5.33
N LYS A 185 -0.85 -19.82 -6.34
CA LYS A 185 -1.14 -19.58 -7.76
C LYS A 185 -2.65 -19.52 -8.02
N ILE A 186 -3.45 -20.43 -7.46
CA ILE A 186 -4.91 -20.42 -7.67
C ILE A 186 -5.51 -19.10 -7.18
N ILE A 187 -5.07 -18.60 -6.03
CA ILE A 187 -5.60 -17.36 -5.47
C ILE A 187 -5.13 -16.16 -6.32
N TYR A 188 -3.85 -16.09 -6.69
CA TYR A 188 -3.35 -15.04 -7.57
C TYR A 188 -4.07 -15.02 -8.93
N ASP A 189 -4.23 -16.17 -9.58
CA ASP A 189 -4.94 -16.28 -10.86
C ASP A 189 -6.40 -15.79 -10.68
N LYS A 190 -7.07 -16.17 -9.58
CA LYS A 190 -8.42 -15.68 -9.26
C LYS A 190 -8.49 -14.16 -9.02
N ILE A 191 -7.48 -13.55 -8.39
CA ILE A 191 -7.40 -12.09 -8.27
C ILE A 191 -7.30 -11.48 -9.67
N LEU A 192 -6.42 -12.01 -10.53
CA LEU A 192 -6.16 -11.47 -11.86
C LEU A 192 -7.34 -11.68 -12.83
N ASP A 193 -8.11 -12.74 -12.68
CA ASP A 193 -9.34 -12.96 -13.46
C ASP A 193 -10.35 -11.82 -13.23
N LYS A 194 -10.43 -11.32 -11.99
CA LYS A 194 -11.35 -10.23 -11.61
C LYS A 194 -10.74 -8.83 -11.75
N TYR A 195 -9.43 -8.71 -11.52
CA TYR A 195 -8.66 -7.47 -11.56
C TYR A 195 -7.38 -7.65 -12.38
N PRO A 196 -7.48 -7.71 -13.72
CA PRO A 196 -6.33 -8.01 -14.59
C PRO A 196 -5.18 -7.00 -14.49
N SER A 197 -5.48 -5.78 -14.05
CA SER A 197 -4.52 -4.68 -13.94
C SER A 197 -4.01 -4.44 -12.50
N HIS A 198 -4.14 -5.42 -11.61
CA HIS A 198 -3.63 -5.30 -10.25
C HIS A 198 -2.11 -5.59 -10.19
N ALA A 199 -1.30 -4.52 -10.16
CA ALA A 199 0.15 -4.57 -10.31
C ALA A 199 0.86 -5.49 -9.29
N ASP A 200 0.51 -5.40 -8.00
CA ASP A 200 1.15 -6.22 -6.96
C ASP A 200 0.87 -7.71 -7.15
N THR A 201 -0.33 -8.07 -7.62
CA THR A 201 -0.66 -9.47 -7.90
C THR A 201 0.08 -9.98 -9.12
N LEU A 202 0.16 -9.18 -10.19
CA LEU A 202 0.96 -9.53 -11.37
C LEU A 202 2.43 -9.77 -10.99
N HIS A 203 3.00 -8.87 -10.19
CA HIS A 203 4.36 -8.98 -9.69
C HIS A 203 4.55 -10.26 -8.85
N LEU A 204 3.74 -10.48 -7.80
CA LEU A 204 3.87 -11.65 -6.92
C LEU A 204 3.64 -12.96 -7.68
N ARG A 205 2.69 -12.97 -8.62
CA ARG A 205 2.44 -14.12 -9.49
C ARG A 205 3.61 -14.41 -10.44
N GLY A 206 4.31 -13.37 -10.88
CA GLY A 206 5.55 -13.45 -11.65
C GLY A 206 6.72 -13.97 -10.81
N VAL A 207 6.89 -13.48 -9.57
CA VAL A 207 7.88 -14.02 -8.62
C VAL A 207 7.63 -15.51 -8.35
N LEU A 208 6.37 -15.91 -8.17
CA LEU A 208 6.01 -17.32 -8.04
C LEU A 208 6.39 -18.12 -9.29
N ALA A 209 6.11 -17.59 -10.49
CA ALA A 209 6.47 -18.24 -11.74
C ALA A 209 7.98 -18.48 -11.84
N HIS A 210 8.79 -17.49 -11.48
CA HIS A 210 10.25 -17.60 -11.41
C HIS A 210 10.71 -18.70 -10.44
N GLN A 211 10.12 -18.75 -9.24
CA GLN A 211 10.44 -19.80 -8.25
C GLN A 211 10.01 -21.21 -8.68
N THR A 212 9.06 -21.31 -9.61
CA THR A 212 8.64 -22.58 -10.23
C THR A 212 9.27 -22.81 -11.61
N ASP A 213 10.34 -22.08 -11.94
CA ASP A 213 11.14 -22.19 -13.18
C ASP A 213 10.42 -21.83 -14.49
N ASP A 214 9.30 -21.10 -14.41
CA ASP A 214 8.58 -20.54 -15.56
C ASP A 214 9.03 -19.09 -15.80
N ASN A 215 10.31 -18.93 -16.18
CA ASN A 215 11.00 -17.64 -16.23
C ASN A 215 10.45 -16.69 -17.31
N GLU A 216 10.04 -17.20 -18.48
CA GLU A 216 9.44 -16.36 -19.53
C GLU A 216 8.09 -15.79 -19.09
N LYS A 217 7.27 -16.58 -18.37
CA LYS A 217 6.03 -16.08 -17.78
C LYS A 217 6.31 -15.08 -16.67
N ALA A 218 7.33 -15.30 -15.84
CA ALA A 218 7.75 -14.35 -14.82
C ALA A 218 8.11 -12.99 -15.45
N ILE A 219 8.92 -12.99 -16.50
CA ILE A 219 9.31 -11.79 -17.24
C ILE A 219 8.08 -11.06 -17.78
N ALA A 220 7.15 -11.76 -18.42
CA ALA A 220 5.95 -11.16 -18.99
C ALA A 220 5.06 -10.50 -17.91
N LEU A 221 4.79 -11.21 -16.81
CA LEU A 221 3.95 -10.72 -15.72
C LEU A 221 4.57 -9.52 -15.00
N ILE A 222 5.87 -9.57 -14.70
CA ILE A 222 6.55 -8.48 -13.98
C ILE A 222 6.69 -7.24 -14.87
N ARG A 223 6.93 -7.41 -16.19
CA ARG A 223 6.91 -6.28 -17.13
C ARG A 223 5.56 -5.57 -17.15
N GLU A 224 4.46 -6.33 -17.12
CA GLU A 224 3.13 -5.74 -17.03
C GLU A 224 2.90 -5.02 -15.70
N ALA A 225 3.37 -5.59 -14.58
CA ALA A 225 3.34 -4.92 -13.28
C ALA A 225 4.10 -3.59 -13.29
N ILE A 226 5.29 -3.54 -13.91
CA ILE A 226 6.09 -2.32 -14.08
C ILE A 226 5.37 -1.30 -14.96
N ARG A 227 4.73 -1.73 -16.06
CA ARG A 227 3.95 -0.84 -16.93
C ARG A 227 2.84 -0.13 -16.17
N LEU A 228 2.21 -0.81 -15.21
CA LEU A 228 1.12 -0.30 -14.39
C LEU A 228 1.60 0.56 -13.21
N ALA A 229 2.72 0.18 -12.58
CA ALA A 229 3.31 0.88 -11.45
C ALA A 229 4.84 0.98 -11.61
N PRO A 230 5.34 2.00 -12.34
CA PRO A 230 6.75 2.07 -12.77
C PRO A 230 7.73 2.51 -11.68
N ASN A 231 7.25 2.89 -10.48
CA ASN A 231 8.07 3.47 -9.41
C ASN A 231 8.38 2.48 -8.27
N ASN A 232 8.20 1.17 -8.49
CA ASN A 232 8.50 0.14 -7.50
C ASN A 232 9.84 -0.57 -7.79
N ALA A 233 10.88 -0.26 -7.02
CA ALA A 233 12.22 -0.82 -7.19
C ALA A 233 12.26 -2.36 -7.13
N SER A 234 11.46 -2.98 -6.27
CA SER A 234 11.41 -4.44 -6.10
C SER A 234 10.93 -5.15 -7.37
N TYR A 235 10.05 -4.52 -8.16
CA TYR A 235 9.60 -5.10 -9.43
C TYR A 235 10.74 -5.22 -10.43
N TYR A 236 11.57 -4.18 -10.53
CA TYR A 236 12.76 -4.21 -11.38
C TYR A 236 13.77 -5.23 -10.85
N SER A 237 14.04 -5.26 -9.53
CA SER A 237 14.95 -6.26 -8.94
C SER A 237 14.54 -7.69 -9.29
N ASN A 238 13.25 -8.02 -9.15
CA ASN A 238 12.74 -9.36 -9.45
C ASN A 238 12.67 -9.66 -10.96
N LEU A 239 12.41 -8.65 -11.81
CA LEU A 239 12.54 -8.82 -13.26
C LEU A 239 13.99 -9.10 -13.66
N GLY A 240 14.95 -8.39 -13.06
CA GLY A 240 16.38 -8.63 -13.27
C GLY A 240 16.77 -10.06 -12.93
N ALA A 241 16.22 -10.62 -11.83
CA ALA A 241 16.51 -11.98 -11.40
C ALA A 241 15.98 -13.03 -12.41
N ALA A 242 14.75 -12.84 -12.89
CA ALA A 242 14.17 -13.70 -13.91
C ALA A 242 14.92 -13.62 -15.25
N LEU A 243 15.36 -12.43 -15.66
CA LEU A 243 16.18 -12.21 -16.85
C LEU A 243 17.57 -12.87 -16.73
N GLN A 244 18.19 -12.77 -15.55
CA GLN A 244 19.49 -13.39 -15.27
C GLN A 244 19.43 -14.92 -15.42
N VAL A 245 18.40 -15.58 -14.87
CA VAL A 245 18.24 -17.04 -15.00
C VAL A 245 17.93 -17.46 -16.44
N SER A 246 17.37 -16.54 -17.24
CA SER A 246 17.12 -16.74 -18.68
C SER A 246 18.31 -16.35 -19.56
N ASP A 247 19.51 -16.16 -18.99
CA ASP A 247 20.74 -15.73 -19.67
C ASP A 247 20.65 -14.37 -20.41
N ARG A 248 19.66 -13.54 -20.10
CA ARG A 248 19.44 -12.20 -20.70
C ARG A 248 20.17 -11.12 -19.90
N TYR A 249 21.49 -11.29 -19.80
CA TYR A 249 22.33 -10.53 -18.86
C TYR A 249 22.34 -9.01 -19.09
N ASP A 250 22.43 -8.55 -20.34
CA ASP A 250 22.44 -7.10 -20.62
C ASP A 250 21.11 -6.43 -20.24
N GLU A 251 19.98 -7.09 -20.52
CA GLU A 251 18.66 -6.60 -20.07
C GLU A 251 18.55 -6.63 -18.54
N ALA A 252 19.07 -7.66 -17.88
CA ALA A 252 19.07 -7.76 -16.42
C ALA A 252 19.82 -6.58 -15.79
N ILE A 253 21.00 -6.21 -16.33
CA ILE A 253 21.78 -5.07 -15.83
C ILE A 253 20.99 -3.76 -15.94
N GLU A 254 20.34 -3.50 -17.07
CA GLU A 254 19.57 -2.25 -17.25
C GLU A 254 18.38 -2.17 -16.30
N VAL A 255 17.70 -3.30 -16.07
CA VAL A 255 16.60 -3.37 -15.11
C VAL A 255 17.11 -3.22 -13.67
N TYR A 256 18.22 -3.85 -13.28
CA TYR A 256 18.81 -3.66 -11.96
C TYR A 256 19.29 -2.22 -11.74
N ARG A 257 19.88 -1.58 -12.75
CA ARG A 257 20.24 -0.17 -12.73
C ARG A 257 19.00 0.67 -12.40
N LYS A 258 17.86 0.37 -13.01
CA LYS A 258 16.61 1.07 -12.72
C LYS A 258 16.12 0.84 -11.28
N ALA A 259 16.27 -0.38 -10.75
CA ALA A 259 15.93 -0.67 -9.36
C ALA A 259 16.73 0.20 -8.37
N VAL A 260 18.05 0.33 -8.58
CA VAL A 260 18.92 1.11 -7.71
C VAL A 260 18.83 2.62 -7.93
N GLU A 261 18.41 3.08 -9.11
CA GLU A 261 18.02 4.48 -9.32
C GLU A 261 16.78 4.86 -8.50
N LEU A 262 15.78 3.97 -8.44
CA LEU A 262 14.56 4.18 -7.66
C LEU A 262 14.80 4.03 -6.16
N SER A 263 15.67 3.10 -5.77
CA SER A 263 16.04 2.87 -4.38
C SER A 263 17.55 2.62 -4.27
N PRO A 264 18.37 3.66 -4.04
CA PRO A 264 19.82 3.55 -3.93
C PRO A 264 20.28 2.61 -2.80
N THR A 265 19.42 2.35 -1.82
CA THR A 265 19.68 1.46 -0.67
C THR A 265 19.20 0.01 -0.89
N HIS A 266 18.77 -0.36 -2.10
CA HIS A 266 18.25 -1.69 -2.41
C HIS A 266 19.38 -2.71 -2.60
N ILE A 267 19.81 -3.33 -1.48
CA ILE A 267 20.97 -4.22 -1.40
C ILE A 267 20.92 -5.36 -2.42
N GLU A 268 19.79 -6.05 -2.54
CA GLU A 268 19.65 -7.23 -3.41
C GLU A 268 19.89 -6.90 -4.89
N ALA A 269 19.46 -5.72 -5.36
CA ALA A 269 19.66 -5.30 -6.75
C ALA A 269 21.13 -4.98 -7.03
N TRP A 270 21.82 -4.30 -6.10
CA TRP A 270 23.27 -4.06 -6.22
C TRP A 270 24.05 -5.38 -6.23
N LEU A 271 23.69 -6.31 -5.34
CA LEU A 271 24.34 -7.60 -5.21
C LEU A 271 24.15 -8.45 -6.47
N ASN A 272 22.91 -8.58 -6.95
CA ASN A 272 22.58 -9.36 -8.13
C ASN A 272 23.17 -8.75 -9.40
N MET A 273 23.14 -7.43 -9.56
CA MET A 273 23.81 -6.73 -10.67
C MET A 273 25.32 -6.99 -10.67
N GLY A 274 25.98 -6.93 -9.50
CA GLY A 274 27.38 -7.31 -9.36
C GLY A 274 27.64 -8.78 -9.73
N GLY A 275 26.71 -9.67 -9.38
CA GLY A 275 26.71 -11.07 -9.80
C GLY A 275 26.70 -11.24 -11.32
N VAL A 276 25.76 -10.58 -12.01
CA VAL A 276 25.67 -10.60 -13.48
C VAL A 276 26.94 -10.04 -14.14
N LEU A 277 27.45 -8.91 -13.63
CA LEU A 277 28.68 -8.30 -14.14
C LEU A 277 29.89 -9.23 -14.01
N LYS A 278 29.98 -10.01 -12.93
CA LYS A 278 31.01 -11.05 -12.78
C LYS A 278 30.89 -12.16 -13.82
N ILE A 279 29.67 -12.60 -14.15
CA ILE A 279 29.44 -13.61 -15.21
C ILE A 279 29.94 -13.08 -16.54
N LEU A 280 29.68 -11.80 -16.82
CA LEU A 280 30.17 -11.10 -18.02
C LEU A 280 31.66 -10.69 -17.94
N LYS A 281 32.36 -11.06 -16.87
CA LYS A 281 33.79 -10.73 -16.61
C LYS A 281 34.08 -9.22 -16.55
N LYS A 282 33.07 -8.39 -16.29
CA LYS A 282 33.19 -6.95 -16.02
C LYS A 282 33.49 -6.74 -14.54
N TYR A 283 34.67 -7.18 -14.10
CA TYR A 283 34.99 -7.30 -12.68
C TYR A 283 35.10 -5.95 -11.95
N GLU A 284 35.55 -4.90 -12.62
CA GLU A 284 35.63 -3.54 -12.07
C GLU A 284 34.24 -2.94 -11.78
N ASP A 285 33.30 -3.11 -12.71
CA ASP A 285 31.91 -2.69 -12.53
C ASP A 285 31.24 -3.51 -11.41
N ALA A 286 31.52 -4.82 -11.35
CA ALA A 286 31.03 -5.68 -10.28
C ALA A 286 31.55 -5.25 -8.91
N ILE A 287 32.84 -4.93 -8.79
CA ILE A 287 33.45 -4.41 -7.57
C ILE A 287 32.75 -3.12 -7.14
N SER A 288 32.46 -2.21 -8.07
CA SER A 288 31.76 -0.97 -7.77
C SER A 288 30.36 -1.22 -7.19
N CYS A 289 29.62 -2.19 -7.73
CA CYS A 289 28.30 -2.58 -7.21
C CYS A 289 28.40 -3.21 -5.81
N LEU A 290 29.36 -4.11 -5.61
CA LEU A 290 29.57 -4.81 -4.34
C LEU A 290 30.06 -3.86 -3.23
N GLN A 291 30.86 -2.84 -3.59
CA GLN A 291 31.25 -1.80 -2.65
C GLN A 291 30.02 -0.99 -2.19
N LYS A 292 29.05 -0.71 -3.07
CA LYS A 292 27.78 -0.09 -2.65
C LYS A 292 27.00 -0.93 -1.64
N VAL A 293 27.00 -2.25 -1.79
CA VAL A 293 26.40 -3.14 -0.77
C VAL A 293 27.09 -2.96 0.58
N LEU A 294 28.43 -2.90 0.60
CA LEU A 294 29.20 -2.73 1.84
C LEU A 294 29.10 -1.31 2.42
N ASP A 295 28.89 -0.28 1.59
CA ASP A 295 28.62 1.09 2.05
C ASP A 295 27.28 1.15 2.80
N ILE A 296 26.27 0.36 2.38
CA ILE A 296 24.94 0.29 3.01
C ILE A 296 24.95 -0.67 4.21
N GLN A 297 25.53 -1.85 4.04
CA GLN A 297 25.63 -2.91 5.06
C GLN A 297 27.08 -3.39 5.15
N PRO A 298 27.90 -2.79 6.04
CA PRO A 298 29.33 -3.10 6.16
C PRO A 298 29.66 -4.56 6.51
N ASN A 299 28.71 -5.31 7.08
CA ASN A 299 28.88 -6.72 7.40
C ASN A 299 27.96 -7.60 6.54
N HIS A 300 28.22 -7.64 5.22
CA HIS A 300 27.47 -8.46 4.27
C HIS A 300 28.35 -9.61 3.71
N PRO A 301 28.24 -10.84 4.25
CA PRO A 301 29.15 -11.94 3.92
C PRO A 301 29.21 -12.28 2.42
N GLU A 302 28.08 -12.28 1.74
CA GLU A 302 28.01 -12.59 0.30
C GLU A 302 28.68 -11.51 -0.55
N ALA A 303 28.62 -10.26 -0.12
CA ALA A 303 29.25 -9.16 -0.84
C ALA A 303 30.77 -9.28 -0.73
N TYR A 304 31.29 -9.56 0.46
CA TYR A 304 32.71 -9.83 0.68
C TYR A 304 33.22 -11.04 -0.13
N SER A 305 32.49 -12.15 -0.12
CA SER A 305 32.85 -13.33 -0.92
C SER A 305 32.90 -13.00 -2.41
N SER A 306 31.88 -12.29 -2.92
CA SER A 306 31.83 -11.86 -4.33
C SER A 306 32.92 -10.85 -4.69
N LEU A 307 33.29 -9.96 -3.77
CA LEU A 307 34.34 -8.97 -3.94
C LEU A 307 35.72 -9.64 -4.03
N GLY A 308 35.99 -10.58 -3.11
CA GLY A 308 37.24 -11.36 -3.10
C GLY A 308 37.43 -12.18 -4.37
N LEU A 309 36.35 -12.81 -4.89
CA LEU A 309 36.39 -13.52 -6.17
C LEU A 309 36.68 -12.58 -7.35
N SER A 310 36.13 -11.36 -7.33
CA SER A 310 36.33 -10.37 -8.39
C SER A 310 37.76 -9.82 -8.37
N TYR A 311 38.31 -9.47 -7.20
CA TYR A 311 39.71 -9.07 -7.06
C TYR A 311 40.69 -10.17 -7.45
N ARG A 312 40.39 -11.43 -7.11
CA ARG A 312 41.21 -12.58 -7.52
C ARG A 312 41.22 -12.73 -9.04
N ALA A 313 40.10 -12.54 -9.71
CA ALA A 313 40.01 -12.59 -11.17
C ALA A 313 40.83 -11.48 -11.84
N LEU A 314 40.94 -10.31 -11.21
CA LEU A 314 41.80 -9.20 -11.64
C LEU A 314 43.28 -9.34 -11.23
N GLY A 315 43.64 -10.44 -10.54
CA GLY A 315 45.02 -10.67 -10.06
C GLY A 315 45.41 -9.82 -8.84
N ASN A 316 44.51 -9.05 -8.26
CA ASN A 316 44.77 -8.24 -7.06
C ASN A 316 44.65 -9.10 -5.79
N LYS A 317 45.73 -9.85 -5.50
CA LYS A 317 45.77 -10.80 -4.37
C LYS A 317 45.66 -10.13 -3.01
N GLU A 318 46.21 -8.93 -2.84
CA GLU A 318 46.16 -8.20 -1.56
C GLU A 318 44.72 -7.81 -1.21
N MET A 319 44.00 -7.19 -2.15
CA MET A 319 42.60 -6.83 -1.95
C MET A 319 41.73 -8.07 -1.77
N ALA A 320 41.96 -9.13 -2.55
CA ALA A 320 41.22 -10.38 -2.38
C ALA A 320 41.38 -10.98 -0.96
N MET A 321 42.58 -10.95 -0.38
CA MET A 321 42.83 -11.43 0.98
C MET A 321 42.15 -10.56 2.05
N SER A 322 42.02 -9.24 1.80
CA SER A 322 41.32 -8.34 2.71
C SER A 322 39.81 -8.60 2.81
N CYS A 323 39.23 -9.26 1.79
CA CYS A 323 37.81 -9.58 1.74
C CYS A 323 37.41 -10.84 2.51
N PHE A 324 38.37 -11.71 2.86
CA PHE A 324 38.09 -12.91 3.64
C PHE A 324 38.40 -12.66 5.11
N PRO A 325 37.54 -13.08 6.06
CA PRO A 325 37.86 -13.00 7.47
C PRO A 325 39.17 -13.75 7.74
N LYS A 326 40.06 -13.16 8.52
CA LYS A 326 41.31 -13.80 8.93
C LYS A 326 40.96 -15.11 9.65
N SER A 327 41.30 -16.25 9.04
CA SER A 327 41.23 -17.55 9.70
C SER A 327 42.05 -17.49 10.98
N SER A 328 41.37 -17.56 12.12
CA SER A 328 41.98 -17.56 13.46
C SER A 328 42.57 -18.90 13.81
#